data_AF-A0ABD3PQ04-F1
#
_entry.id   AF-A0ABD3PQ04-F1
#
_cell.length_a   1.000
_cell.length_b   1.000
_cell.length_c   1.000
_cell.angle_alpha   90.00
_cell.angle_beta   90.00
_cell.angle_gamma   90.00
#
_symmetry.space_group_name_H-M   'P 1'
#
loop_
_entity.id
_entity.type
_entity.pdbx_description
1 polymer ?
#
loop_
_entity_poly.entity_id
_entity_poly.type
_entity_poly.pdbx_seq_one_letter_code
_entity_poly.pdbx_strand_id
1 'polypeptide(L)'
;MSVDDVEDNADEYKATGVLEQMLQAADVGAILQDYENWSTSLHKELKMDFVARGADADPKNGWLDNQMKFFDFYVLLQAKNLEITGVFCEEIGHMFVCCVKCNQSQWIEEGDIATNQMISQNENESAQMVDSHIDLISLQAQTWNLKLPILNFLLPVTSSPRIVTKNH
;
A
#
# COMPACT_ATOMS: atom_id res chain seq x y z
N MET A 1 30.89 41.06 12.05
CA MET A 1 29.60 40.53 11.62
C MET A 1 28.64 41.69 11.68
N SER A 2 28.19 42.12 10.51
CA SER A 2 27.38 43.34 10.34
C SER A 2 25.99 43.07 10.90
N VAL A 3 25.28 44.09 11.38
CA VAL A 3 23.90 43.93 11.87
C VAL A 3 22.99 43.38 10.75
N ASP A 4 23.28 43.77 9.51
CA ASP A 4 22.58 43.31 8.30
C ASP A 4 22.79 41.79 8.02
N ASP A 5 23.96 41.21 8.37
CA ASP A 5 24.22 39.77 8.17
C ASP A 5 23.40 38.89 9.15
N VAL A 6 22.96 39.45 10.29
CA VAL A 6 22.19 38.74 11.32
C VAL A 6 20.70 38.71 10.97
N GLU A 7 20.19 39.77 10.34
CA GLU A 7 18.78 39.91 9.95
C GLU A 7 18.43 38.97 8.77
N ASP A 8 19.29 38.91 7.75
CA ASP A 8 19.12 37.99 6.60
C ASP A 8 19.10 36.51 7.04
N ASN A 9 19.96 36.12 7.98
CA ASN A 9 19.96 34.76 8.53
C ASN A 9 18.66 34.46 9.31
N ALA A 10 18.12 35.42 10.05
CA ALA A 10 16.89 35.24 10.82
C ALA A 10 15.68 34.96 9.91
N ASP A 11 15.65 35.54 8.72
CA ASP A 11 14.58 35.30 7.74
C ASP A 11 14.73 33.96 7.00
N GLU A 12 15.97 33.50 6.76
CA GLU A 12 16.24 32.16 6.23
C GLU A 12 15.75 31.04 7.17
N TYR A 13 15.97 31.18 8.48
CA TYR A 13 15.47 30.22 9.48
C TYR A 13 13.95 30.24 9.60
N LYS A 14 13.30 31.41 9.46
CA LYS A 14 11.82 31.50 9.43
C LYS A 14 11.24 30.80 8.21
N ALA A 15 11.84 30.99 7.03
CA ALA A 15 11.42 30.30 5.81
C ALA A 15 11.55 28.77 5.96
N THR A 16 12.64 28.31 6.57
CA THR A 16 12.86 26.89 6.87
C THR A 16 11.80 26.35 7.83
N GLY A 17 11.47 27.10 8.89
CA GLY A 17 10.40 26.72 9.83
C GLY A 17 9.02 26.60 9.16
N VAL A 18 8.68 27.53 8.25
CA VAL A 18 7.44 27.44 7.47
C VAL A 18 7.43 26.22 6.56
N LEU A 19 8.56 25.91 5.89
CA LEU A 19 8.67 24.72 5.04
C LEU A 19 8.53 23.42 5.85
N GLU A 20 9.09 23.36 7.05
CA GLU A 20 8.93 22.21 7.95
C GLU A 20 7.45 22.02 8.33
N GLN A 21 6.74 23.10 8.66
CA GLN A 21 5.31 23.04 8.94
C GLN A 21 4.47 22.62 7.72
N MET A 22 4.83 23.08 6.52
CA MET A 22 4.20 22.62 5.27
C MET A 22 4.43 21.13 5.03
N LEU A 23 5.63 20.62 5.30
CA LEU A 23 5.95 19.20 5.16
C LEU A 23 5.16 18.36 6.19
N GLN A 24 5.08 18.83 7.44
CA GLN A 24 4.28 18.19 8.49
C GLN A 24 2.79 18.14 8.13
N ALA A 25 2.24 19.22 7.55
CA ALA A 25 0.86 19.25 7.07
C ALA A 25 0.65 18.29 5.88
N ALA A 26 1.62 18.22 4.96
CA ALA A 26 1.55 17.33 3.81
C ALA A 26 1.53 15.85 4.21
N ASP A 27 2.29 15.46 5.23
CA ASP A 27 2.37 14.09 5.72
C ASP A 27 1.01 13.54 6.21
N VAL A 28 0.23 14.37 6.91
CA VAL A 28 -1.10 13.98 7.40
C VAL A 28 -2.23 14.33 6.43
N GLY A 29 -1.93 15.05 5.34
CA GLY A 29 -2.93 15.64 4.45
C GLY A 29 -3.88 14.62 3.80
N ALA A 30 -3.39 13.44 3.44
CA ALA A 30 -4.22 12.37 2.87
C ALA A 30 -5.24 11.84 3.90
N ILE A 31 -4.80 11.65 5.15
CA ILE A 31 -5.62 11.12 6.25
C ILE A 31 -6.70 12.13 6.67
N LEU A 32 -6.40 13.43 6.56
CA LEU A 32 -7.35 14.52 6.88
C LEU A 32 -8.50 14.61 5.87
N GLN A 33 -8.24 14.28 4.60
CA GLN A 33 -9.21 14.42 3.51
C GLN A 33 -10.08 13.18 3.33
N ASP A 34 -9.45 12.01 3.26
CA ASP A 34 -10.12 10.74 2.96
C ASP A 34 -9.35 9.59 3.62
N TYR A 35 -9.76 9.27 4.84
CA TYR A 35 -9.10 8.22 5.60
C TYR A 35 -9.42 6.82 5.06
N GLU A 36 -10.58 6.60 4.44
CA GLU A 36 -11.07 5.27 4.09
C GLU A 36 -10.28 4.71 2.91
N ASN A 37 -10.13 5.51 1.86
CA ASN A 37 -9.33 5.14 0.69
C ASN A 37 -7.84 5.02 1.03
N TRP A 38 -7.35 5.91 1.90
CA TRP A 38 -5.97 5.85 2.37
C TRP A 38 -5.71 4.59 3.21
N SER A 39 -6.58 4.28 4.19
CA SER A 39 -6.47 3.08 5.02
C SER A 39 -6.56 1.81 4.19
N THR A 40 -7.45 1.76 3.20
CA THR A 40 -7.60 0.62 2.29
C THR A 40 -6.33 0.39 1.47
N SER A 41 -5.75 1.47 0.94
CA SER A 41 -4.50 1.40 0.18
C SER A 41 -3.34 0.91 1.05
N LEU A 42 -3.19 1.47 2.26
CA LEU A 42 -2.15 1.07 3.20
C LEU A 42 -2.30 -0.41 3.63
N HIS A 43 -3.52 -0.86 3.93
CA HIS A 43 -3.76 -2.25 4.29
C HIS A 43 -3.34 -3.20 3.15
N LYS A 44 -3.63 -2.84 1.91
CA LYS A 44 -3.25 -3.61 0.72
C LYS A 44 -1.73 -3.70 0.57
N GLU A 45 -1.02 -2.59 0.70
CA GLU A 45 0.45 -2.55 0.65
C GLU A 45 1.07 -3.43 1.72
N LEU A 46 0.62 -3.30 2.97
CA LEU A 46 1.10 -4.12 4.09
C LEU A 46 0.77 -5.61 3.89
N LYS A 47 -0.39 -5.92 3.30
CA LYS A 47 -0.78 -7.30 3.03
C LYS A 47 0.08 -7.93 1.94
N MET A 48 0.38 -7.18 0.88
CA MET A 48 1.28 -7.62 -0.18
C MET A 48 2.68 -7.90 0.38
N ASP A 49 3.18 -7.02 1.24
CA ASP A 49 4.46 -7.19 1.93
C ASP A 49 4.48 -8.41 2.84
N PHE A 50 3.40 -8.64 3.60
CA PHE A 50 3.25 -9.83 4.44
C PHE A 50 3.34 -11.12 3.62
N VAL A 51 2.65 -11.18 2.48
CA VAL A 51 2.66 -12.36 1.60
C VAL A 51 4.01 -12.53 0.90
N ALA A 52 4.61 -11.45 0.41
CA ALA A 52 5.84 -11.51 -0.39
C ALA A 52 7.10 -11.74 0.46
N ARG A 53 7.19 -11.08 1.63
CA ARG A 53 8.39 -11.09 2.47
C ARG A 53 8.24 -11.91 3.74
N GLY A 54 7.04 -12.42 4.04
CA GLY A 54 6.78 -13.11 5.30
C GLY A 54 6.93 -12.17 6.49
N ALA A 55 6.36 -10.96 6.40
CA ALA A 55 6.43 -9.98 7.48
C ALA A 55 5.90 -10.56 8.80
N ASP A 56 6.41 -10.06 9.93
CA ASP A 56 6.20 -10.67 11.25
C ASP A 56 4.72 -10.70 11.70
N ALA A 57 3.87 -9.82 11.16
CA ALA A 57 2.47 -9.71 11.54
C ALA A 57 1.53 -9.51 10.34
N ASP A 58 0.41 -10.25 10.32
CA ASP A 58 -0.67 -10.05 9.35
C ASP A 58 -1.41 -8.75 9.68
N PRO A 59 -1.47 -7.75 8.76
CA PRO A 59 -2.07 -6.44 9.03
C PRO A 59 -3.56 -6.51 9.40
N LYS A 60 -4.25 -7.60 9.07
CA LYS A 60 -5.66 -7.80 9.46
C LYS A 60 -5.84 -7.86 10.99
N ASN A 61 -4.82 -8.28 11.72
CA ASN A 61 -4.91 -8.51 13.16
C ASN A 61 -4.86 -7.17 13.90
N GLY A 62 -5.99 -6.76 14.46
CA GLY A 62 -6.07 -5.53 15.24
C GLY A 62 -6.00 -4.25 14.42
N TRP A 63 -6.38 -4.30 13.13
CA TRP A 63 -6.32 -3.13 12.23
C TRP A 63 -7.02 -1.91 12.84
N LEU A 64 -8.28 -2.03 13.24
CA LEU A 64 -9.07 -0.95 13.82
C LEU A 64 -8.39 -0.31 15.03
N ASP A 65 -7.94 -1.11 16.00
CA ASP A 65 -7.27 -0.63 17.22
C ASP A 65 -5.95 0.07 16.89
N ASN A 66 -5.19 -0.46 15.93
CA ASN A 66 -3.96 0.17 15.46
C ASN A 66 -4.23 1.51 14.76
N GLN A 67 -5.27 1.59 13.93
CA GLN A 67 -5.68 2.84 13.29
C GLN A 67 -6.12 3.87 14.34
N MET A 68 -6.96 3.48 15.30
CA MET A 68 -7.40 4.36 16.39
C MET A 68 -6.21 4.92 17.18
N LYS A 69 -5.24 4.08 17.54
CA LYS A 69 -4.00 4.51 18.20
C LYS A 69 -3.17 5.46 17.33
N PHE A 70 -3.08 5.20 16.02
CA PHE A 70 -2.37 6.08 15.10
C PHE A 70 -3.03 7.46 15.02
N PHE A 71 -4.37 7.52 14.98
CA PHE A 71 -5.12 8.77 15.06
C PHE A 71 -4.82 9.53 16.36
N ASP A 72 -4.86 8.86 17.51
CA ASP A 72 -4.65 9.51 18.82
C ASP A 72 -3.22 10.00 19.04
N PHE A 73 -2.23 9.14 18.77
CA PHE A 73 -0.85 9.40 19.15
C PHE A 73 -0.05 10.15 18.08
N TYR A 74 -0.48 10.10 16.81
CA TYR A 74 0.24 10.74 15.71
C TYR A 74 -0.59 11.83 15.06
N VAL A 75 -1.70 11.49 14.41
CA VAL A 75 -2.44 12.42 13.54
C VAL A 75 -3.01 13.60 14.34
N LEU A 76 -3.63 13.32 15.50
CA LEU A 76 -4.19 14.37 16.36
C LEU A 76 -3.10 15.25 16.98
N LEU A 77 -1.98 14.67 17.37
CA LEU A 77 -0.85 15.43 17.89
C LEU A 77 -0.31 16.38 16.82
N GLN A 78 -0.14 15.88 15.60
CA GLN A 78 0.37 16.67 14.48
C GLN A 78 -0.61 17.78 14.10
N ALA A 79 -1.91 17.51 14.04
CA ALA A 79 -2.94 18.51 13.78
C ALA A 79 -2.96 19.63 14.83
N LYS A 80 -2.81 19.28 16.13
CA LYS A 80 -2.69 20.27 17.21
C LYS A 80 -1.42 21.11 17.09
N ASN A 81 -0.30 20.50 16.68
CA ASN A 81 0.93 21.25 16.45
C ASN A 81 0.77 22.25 15.29
N LEU A 82 0.09 21.85 14.20
CA LEU A 82 -0.22 22.72 13.07
C LEU A 82 -1.16 23.88 13.46
N GLU A 83 -2.10 23.64 14.38
CA GLU A 83 -2.95 24.68 14.97
C GLU A 83 -2.13 25.68 15.80
N ILE A 84 -1.31 25.18 16.73
CA ILE A 84 -0.56 26.02 17.68
C ILE A 84 0.52 26.85 16.99
N THR A 85 1.13 26.34 15.92
CA THR A 85 2.22 27.04 15.21
C THR A 85 1.75 28.28 14.45
N GLY A 86 0.44 28.39 14.14
CA GLY A 86 -0.15 29.58 13.54
C GLY A 86 0.25 29.86 12.09
N VAL A 87 1.04 28.99 11.45
CA VAL A 87 1.49 29.15 10.05
C VAL A 87 0.32 29.20 9.07
N PHE A 88 -0.75 28.46 9.36
CA PHE A 88 -1.92 28.35 8.49
C PHE A 88 -3.06 29.31 8.86
N CYS A 89 -2.83 30.30 9.73
CA CYS A 89 -3.88 31.08 10.40
C CYS A 89 -4.77 30.23 11.33
N GLU A 90 -5.45 30.89 12.27
CA GLU A 90 -6.16 30.23 13.37
C GLU A 90 -7.31 29.35 12.84
N GLU A 91 -8.04 29.83 11.84
CA GLU A 91 -9.20 29.15 11.28
C GLU A 91 -8.83 27.85 10.57
N ILE A 92 -7.77 27.84 9.74
CA ILE A 92 -7.34 26.64 9.02
C ILE A 92 -6.64 25.68 9.98
N GLY A 93 -5.82 26.19 10.91
CA GLY A 93 -5.19 25.38 11.95
C GLY A 93 -6.21 24.59 12.77
N HIS A 94 -7.27 25.26 13.22
CA HIS A 94 -8.38 24.61 13.95
C HIS A 94 -9.14 23.60 13.07
N MET A 95 -9.28 23.87 11.76
CA MET A 95 -9.94 22.96 10.82
C MET A 95 -9.22 21.60 10.73
N PHE A 96 -7.88 21.55 10.78
CA PHE A 96 -7.15 20.29 10.83
C PHE A 96 -7.56 19.43 12.02
N VAL A 97 -7.65 20.01 13.21
CA VAL A 97 -8.07 19.29 14.43
C VAL A 97 -9.51 18.81 14.31
N CYS A 98 -10.41 19.61 13.73
CA CYS A 98 -11.78 19.20 13.45
C CYS A 98 -11.84 17.99 12.50
N CYS A 99 -11.11 18.02 11.38
CA CYS A 99 -11.06 16.90 10.43
C CYS A 99 -10.61 15.60 11.09
N VAL A 100 -9.54 15.63 11.90
CA VAL A 100 -9.08 14.44 12.63
C VAL A 100 -10.18 13.90 13.53
N LYS A 101 -10.86 14.76 14.31
CA LYS A 101 -11.93 14.34 15.22
C LYS A 101 -13.14 13.79 14.48
N CYS A 102 -13.52 14.37 13.33
CA CYS A 102 -14.60 13.87 12.50
C CYS A 102 -14.27 12.47 11.98
N ASN A 103 -13.06 12.28 11.42
CA ASN A 103 -12.61 10.98 10.90
C ASN A 103 -12.52 9.95 12.03
N GLN A 104 -12.04 10.34 13.21
CA GLN A 104 -12.00 9.48 14.38
C GLN A 104 -13.41 9.08 14.86
N SER A 105 -14.37 10.01 14.87
CA SER A 105 -15.77 9.71 15.21
C SER A 105 -16.35 8.68 14.24
N GLN A 106 -16.07 8.85 12.94
CA GLN A 106 -16.51 7.90 11.93
C GLN A 106 -15.87 6.51 12.12
N TRP A 107 -14.59 6.44 12.48
CA TRP A 107 -13.93 5.16 12.84
C TRP A 107 -14.56 4.49 14.06
N ILE A 108 -14.99 5.26 15.06
CA ILE A 108 -15.67 4.69 16.24
C ILE A 108 -17.03 4.10 15.86
N GLU A 109 -17.75 4.75 14.94
CA GLU A 109 -19.10 4.35 14.55
C GLU A 109 -19.11 3.22 13.50
N GLU A 110 -18.23 3.29 12.50
CA GLU A 110 -18.27 2.48 11.29
C GLU A 110 -17.02 1.61 11.10
N GLY A 111 -15.99 1.80 11.94
CA GLY A 111 -14.66 1.23 11.74
C GLY A 111 -14.61 -0.29 11.68
N ASP A 112 -15.44 -0.99 12.46
CA ASP A 112 -15.55 -2.45 12.40
C ASP A 112 -16.09 -2.90 11.03
N ILE A 113 -17.12 -2.22 10.53
CA ILE A 113 -17.75 -2.55 9.25
C ILE A 113 -16.76 -2.25 8.11
N ALA A 114 -16.18 -1.06 8.10
CA ALA A 114 -15.19 -0.64 7.11
C ALA A 114 -13.98 -1.58 7.07
N THR A 115 -13.43 -1.96 8.25
CA THR A 115 -12.31 -2.89 8.35
C THR A 115 -12.64 -4.26 7.76
N ASN A 116 -13.81 -4.81 8.11
CA ASN A 116 -14.22 -6.12 7.61
C ASN A 116 -14.46 -6.11 6.09
N GLN A 117 -15.05 -5.03 5.55
CA GLN A 117 -15.26 -4.86 4.12
C GLN A 117 -13.92 -4.77 3.38
N MET A 118 -13.00 -3.94 3.87
CA MET A 118 -11.65 -3.79 3.33
C MET A 118 -10.86 -5.11 3.33
N ILE A 119 -10.93 -5.89 4.41
CA ILE A 119 -10.26 -7.21 4.49
C ILE A 119 -10.89 -8.17 3.47
N SER A 120 -12.22 -8.27 3.44
CA SER A 120 -12.95 -9.16 2.53
C SER A 120 -12.67 -8.83 1.06
N GLN A 121 -12.61 -7.55 0.71
CA GLN A 121 -12.29 -7.11 -0.64
C GLN A 121 -10.87 -7.51 -1.03
N ASN A 122 -9.88 -7.28 -0.16
CA ASN A 122 -8.49 -7.65 -0.42
C ASN A 122 -8.31 -9.17 -0.59
N GLU A 123 -9.03 -9.99 0.18
CA GLU A 123 -9.01 -11.45 0.05
C GLU A 123 -9.63 -11.90 -1.28
N ASN A 124 -10.76 -11.32 -1.67
CA ASN A 124 -11.40 -11.59 -2.96
C ASN A 124 -10.52 -11.19 -4.16
N GLU A 125 -9.90 -10.01 -4.11
CA GLU A 125 -8.97 -9.56 -5.17
C GLU A 125 -7.78 -10.50 -5.30
N SER A 126 -7.25 -10.97 -4.16
CA SER A 126 -6.16 -11.94 -4.12
C SER A 126 -6.58 -13.29 -4.73
N ALA A 127 -7.77 -13.78 -4.40
CA ALA A 127 -8.32 -15.01 -4.96
C ALA A 127 -8.55 -14.91 -6.48
N GLN A 128 -9.14 -13.79 -6.94
CA GLN A 128 -9.36 -13.55 -8.38
C GLN A 128 -8.06 -13.49 -9.18
N MET A 129 -6.99 -12.91 -8.62
CA MET A 129 -5.68 -12.92 -9.26
C MET A 129 -5.09 -14.33 -9.37
N VAL A 130 -5.25 -15.17 -8.34
CA VAL A 130 -4.79 -16.56 -8.35
C VAL A 130 -5.58 -17.37 -9.39
N ASP A 131 -6.91 -17.27 -9.39
CA ASP A 131 -7.77 -17.98 -10.36
C ASP A 131 -7.44 -17.59 -11.80
N SER A 132 -7.27 -16.28 -12.06
CA SER A 132 -6.83 -15.79 -13.37
C SER A 132 -5.49 -16.37 -13.79
N HIS A 133 -4.55 -16.53 -12.85
CA HIS A 133 -3.24 -17.12 -13.14
C HIS A 133 -3.33 -18.63 -13.44
N ILE A 134 -4.16 -19.36 -12.69
CA ILE A 134 -4.44 -20.79 -12.93
C ILE A 134 -5.12 -21.01 -14.28
N ASP A 135 -6.06 -20.15 -14.66
CA ASP A 135 -6.72 -20.19 -15.97
C ASP A 135 -5.71 -19.96 -17.10
N LEU A 136 -4.80 -18.99 -16.95
CA LEU A 136 -3.74 -18.75 -17.93
C LEU A 136 -2.79 -19.94 -18.06
N ILE A 137 -2.37 -20.56 -16.95
CA ILE A 137 -1.53 -21.77 -16.98
C ILE A 137 -2.27 -22.93 -17.66
N SER A 138 -3.55 -23.11 -17.36
CA SER A 138 -4.39 -24.16 -17.94
C SER A 138 -4.56 -23.97 -19.46
N LEU A 139 -4.81 -22.74 -19.90
CA LEU A 139 -4.86 -22.38 -21.32
C LEU A 139 -3.52 -22.64 -21.99
N GLN A 140 -2.41 -22.23 -21.39
CA GLN A 140 -1.07 -22.52 -21.92
C GLN A 140 -0.86 -24.03 -22.05
N ALA A 141 -1.10 -24.82 -21.00
CA ALA A 141 -0.95 -26.27 -21.01
C ALA A 141 -1.78 -26.94 -22.12
N GLN A 142 -3.02 -26.50 -22.34
CA GLN A 142 -3.86 -26.97 -23.45
C GLN A 142 -3.27 -26.61 -24.82
N THR A 143 -2.77 -25.39 -25.00
CA THR A 143 -2.12 -25.00 -26.27
C THR A 143 -0.84 -25.81 -26.55
N TRP A 144 -0.07 -26.14 -25.51
CA TRP A 144 1.08 -27.04 -25.63
C TRP A 144 0.65 -28.46 -25.98
N ASN A 145 -0.38 -29.01 -25.33
CA ASN A 145 -0.95 -30.32 -25.66
C ASN A 145 -1.53 -30.40 -27.09
N LEU A 146 -1.97 -29.28 -27.67
CA LEU A 146 -2.37 -29.20 -29.09
C LEU A 146 -1.15 -29.11 -30.03
N LYS A 147 -0.05 -28.49 -29.59
CA LYS A 147 1.20 -28.38 -30.37
C LYS A 147 2.05 -29.66 -30.38
N LEU A 148 2.07 -30.44 -29.29
CA LEU A 148 2.80 -31.70 -29.19
C LEU A 148 2.41 -32.78 -30.24
N PRO A 149 1.12 -33.02 -30.55
CA PRO A 149 0.73 -33.94 -31.63
C PRO A 149 1.21 -33.46 -33.01
N ILE A 150 1.27 -32.15 -33.25
CA ILE A 150 1.76 -31.57 -34.51
C ILE A 150 3.29 -31.73 -34.60
N LEU A 151 4.01 -31.60 -33.48
CA LEU A 151 5.45 -31.85 -33.42
C LEU A 151 5.80 -33.33 -33.63
N ASN A 152 5.02 -34.26 -33.08
CA ASN A 152 5.18 -35.70 -33.33
C ASN A 152 4.91 -36.09 -34.80
N PHE A 153 4.24 -35.24 -35.57
CA PHE A 153 4.02 -35.44 -37.01
C PHE A 153 5.15 -34.85 -37.88
N LEU A 154 5.96 -33.94 -37.33
CA LEU A 154 7.04 -33.22 -38.03
C LEU A 154 8.45 -33.72 -37.70
N LEU A 155 8.63 -34.54 -36.68
CA LEU A 155 9.88 -35.27 -36.44
C LEU A 155 9.82 -36.63 -37.14
N PRO A 156 10.68 -36.90 -38.14
CA PRO A 156 10.75 -38.24 -38.70
C PRO A 156 11.24 -39.17 -37.59
N VAL A 157 10.52 -40.28 -37.37
CA VAL A 157 11.05 -41.43 -36.64
C VAL A 157 12.34 -41.84 -37.35
N THR A 158 13.49 -41.42 -36.83
CA THR A 158 14.78 -41.90 -37.32
C THR A 158 14.86 -43.36 -36.88
N SER A 159 14.46 -44.24 -37.79
CA SER A 159 14.70 -45.66 -37.66
C SER A 159 16.20 -45.92 -37.66
N SER A 160 16.64 -46.66 -36.63
CA SER A 160 17.78 -47.59 -36.62
C SER A 160 19.20 -47.02 -36.36
N PRO A 161 20.10 -47.83 -35.77
CA PRO A 161 20.56 -49.06 -36.40
C PRO A 161 20.32 -50.34 -35.59
N ARG A 162 19.76 -51.32 -36.31
CA ARG A 162 19.77 -52.75 -36.06
C ARG A 162 21.19 -53.23 -35.79
N ILE A 163 21.47 -53.62 -34.54
CA ILE A 163 22.70 -54.36 -34.18
C ILE A 163 22.62 -55.71 -34.88
N VAL A 164 23.43 -55.90 -35.92
CA VAL A 164 23.62 -57.19 -36.57
C VAL A 164 24.54 -58.01 -35.66
N THR A 165 23.96 -58.99 -34.96
CA THR A 165 24.75 -60.03 -34.29
C THR A 165 25.33 -60.94 -35.37
N LYS A 166 26.66 -60.88 -35.56
CA LYS A 166 27.40 -61.91 -36.29
C LYS A 166 27.59 -63.09 -35.35
N ASN A 167 26.95 -64.21 -35.67
CA ASN A 167 27.24 -65.51 -35.08
C ASN A 167 28.61 -66.00 -35.58
N HIS A 168 29.51 -66.32 -34.65
CA HIS A 168 30.50 -67.40 -34.79
C HIS A 168 30.87 -67.95 -33.43
#